data_AF-A0AAQ3P524-F1
#
_entry.id   AF-A0AAQ3P524-F1
#
_cell.length_a   1.000
_cell.length_b   1.000
_cell.length_c   1.000
_cell.angle_alpha   90.00
_cell.angle_beta   90.00
_cell.angle_gamma   90.00
#
_symmetry.space_group_name_H-M   'P 1'
#
loop_
_entity.id
_entity.type
_entity.pdbx_description
1 polymer ?
#
loop_
_entity_poly.entity_id
_entity_poly.type
_entity_poly.pdbx_seq_one_letter_code
_entity_poly.pdbx_strand_id
1 'polypeptide(L)'
;KAAAEAKASLEALTLEHSNCESERAGLQKKLADACAEVETLTQKLSALGLKYEVEREESSRQRAALAEANKKVSTRDEELVEMHAENIRLQGEQQQTADTIARLNQDIQLEHEEGFFKVIRQAAYFFNFDLTFVDFDLGMDAHKGKMVPLSEIPGEEDGAPPADGS
;
A
#
# COMPACT_ATOMS: atom_id res chain seq x y z
N LYS A 1 34.69 85.28 62.42
CA LYS A 1 35.46 84.34 61.57
C LYS A 1 34.92 82.91 61.73
N ALA A 2 34.97 82.32 62.93
CA ALA A 2 34.43 80.98 63.21
C ALA A 2 32.95 80.75 62.81
N ALA A 3 32.06 81.72 63.05
CA ALA A 3 30.64 81.58 62.68
C ALA A 3 30.39 81.55 61.15
N ALA A 4 31.24 82.23 60.37
CA ALA A 4 31.13 82.24 58.91
C ALA A 4 31.70 80.94 58.30
N GLU A 5 32.79 80.42 58.87
CA GLU A 5 33.36 79.12 58.50
C GLU A 5 32.40 77.97 58.83
N ALA A 6 31.78 77.98 60.02
CA ALA A 6 30.78 76.98 60.40
C ALA A 6 29.55 76.99 59.47
N LYS A 7 29.10 78.18 59.04
CA LYS A 7 28.00 78.32 58.08
C LYS A 7 28.36 77.76 56.69
N ALA A 8 29.56 78.09 56.19
CA ALA A 8 30.04 77.57 54.91
C ALA A 8 30.19 76.03 54.93
N SER A 9 30.67 75.46 56.03
CA SER A 9 30.75 74.00 56.20
C SER A 9 29.36 73.34 56.26
N LEU A 10 28.37 73.97 56.90
CA LEU A 10 27.00 73.46 56.94
C LEU A 10 26.36 73.45 55.55
N GLU A 11 26.55 74.52 54.77
CA GLU A 11 26.04 74.62 53.40
C GLU A 11 26.67 73.57 52.48
N ALA A 12 27.99 73.36 52.57
CA ALA A 12 28.70 72.32 51.83
C ALA A 12 28.21 70.91 52.19
N LEU A 13 28.05 70.61 53.48
CA LEU A 13 27.55 69.32 53.96
C LEU A 13 26.10 69.07 53.51
N THR A 14 25.28 70.12 53.48
CA THR A 14 23.88 70.02 53.02
C THR A 14 23.82 69.71 51.53
N LEU A 15 24.69 70.32 50.72
CA LEU A 15 24.78 70.05 49.29
C LEU A 15 25.26 68.60 49.02
N GLU A 16 26.29 68.17 49.74
CA GLU A 16 26.83 66.81 49.63
C GLU A 16 25.80 65.76 50.06
N HIS A 17 25.05 66.02 51.14
CA HIS A 17 23.95 65.17 51.56
C HIS A 17 22.87 65.05 50.48
N SER A 18 22.46 66.17 49.87
CA SER A 18 21.47 66.17 48.78
C SER A 18 21.94 65.38 47.56
N ASN A 19 23.24 65.49 47.20
CA ASN A 19 23.83 64.70 46.12
C ASN A 19 23.81 63.20 46.46
N CYS A 20 24.23 62.82 47.67
CA CYS A 20 24.19 61.43 48.14
C CYS A 20 22.76 60.87 48.15
N GLU A 21 21.77 61.66 48.55
CA GLU A 21 20.36 61.26 48.51
C GLU A 21 19.87 61.01 47.08
N SER A 22 20.22 61.90 46.14
CA SER A 22 19.89 61.76 44.73
C SER A 22 20.54 60.52 44.12
N GLU A 23 21.82 60.28 44.40
CA GLU A 23 22.54 59.10 43.93
C GLU A 23 21.95 57.81 44.49
N ARG A 24 21.65 57.78 45.80
CA ARG A 24 20.98 56.65 46.45
C ARG A 24 19.62 56.35 45.81
N ALA A 25 18.80 57.37 45.56
CA ALA A 25 17.51 57.20 44.91
C ALA A 25 17.65 56.66 43.47
N GLY A 26 18.64 57.15 42.72
CA GLY A 26 18.97 56.66 41.39
C GLY A 26 19.40 55.19 41.38
N LEU A 27 20.27 54.79 42.33
CA LEU A 27 20.70 53.41 42.49
C LEU A 27 19.56 52.49 42.94
N GLN A 28 18.70 52.94 43.85
CA GLN A 28 17.51 52.18 44.27
C GLN A 28 16.56 51.91 43.10
N LYS A 29 16.34 52.91 42.23
CA LYS A 29 15.55 52.73 41.02
C LYS A 29 16.16 51.69 40.08
N LYS A 30 17.47 51.81 39.79
CA LYS A 30 18.18 50.84 38.94
C LYS A 30 18.12 49.42 39.50
N LEU A 31 18.25 49.28 40.82
CA LEU A 31 18.13 47.99 41.49
C LEU A 31 16.72 47.41 41.34
N ALA A 32 15.68 48.22 41.54
CA ALA A 32 14.30 47.80 41.35
C ALA A 32 14.01 47.37 39.91
N ASP A 33 14.48 48.15 38.93
CA ASP A 33 14.33 47.84 37.50
C ASP A 33 15.04 46.52 37.15
N ALA A 34 16.27 46.32 37.64
CA ALA A 34 17.04 45.08 37.45
C ALA A 34 16.37 43.86 38.10
N CYS A 35 15.83 44.02 39.32
CA CYS A 35 15.09 42.95 39.99
C CYS A 35 13.84 42.54 39.19
N ALA A 36 13.09 43.52 38.66
CA ALA A 36 11.93 43.25 37.83
C ALA A 36 12.33 42.53 36.53
N GLU A 37 13.43 42.93 35.89
CA GLU A 37 13.94 42.26 34.70
C GLU A 37 14.32 40.80 34.98
N VAL A 38 15.07 40.54 36.07
CA VAL A 38 15.43 39.19 36.51
C VAL A 38 14.20 38.32 36.74
N GLU A 39 13.16 38.87 37.37
CA GLU A 39 11.91 38.14 37.62
C GLU A 39 11.21 37.77 36.30
N THR A 40 11.13 38.71 35.35
CA THR A 40 10.54 38.43 34.03
C THR A 40 11.33 37.39 33.23
N LEU A 41 12.66 37.43 33.27
CA LEU A 41 13.52 36.46 32.60
C LEU A 41 13.39 35.08 33.23
N THR A 42 13.31 35.01 34.56
CA THR A 42 13.10 33.75 35.29
C THR A 42 11.77 33.10 34.90
N GLN A 43 10.69 33.89 34.81
CA GLN A 43 9.39 33.39 34.36
C GLN A 43 9.44 32.89 32.91
N LYS A 44 10.09 33.63 32.00
CA LYS A 44 10.25 33.20 30.60
C LYS A 44 11.06 31.92 30.48
N LEU A 45 12.15 31.78 31.23
CA LEU A 45 13.00 30.60 31.22
C LEU A 45 12.23 29.37 31.72
N SER A 46 11.46 29.52 32.80
CA SER A 46 10.57 28.48 33.31
C SER A 46 9.55 28.03 32.27
N ALA A 47 8.87 28.99 31.63
CA ALA A 47 7.88 28.70 30.59
C ALA A 47 8.50 28.01 29.36
N LEU A 48 9.70 28.42 28.95
CA LEU A 48 10.44 27.77 27.86
C LEU A 48 10.87 26.35 28.24
N GLY A 49 11.32 26.12 29.48
CA GLY A 49 11.67 24.80 29.98
C GLY A 49 10.50 23.81 29.92
N LEU A 50 9.30 24.25 30.33
CA LEU A 50 8.09 23.43 30.24
C LEU A 50 7.73 23.10 28.78
N LYS A 51 7.79 24.08 27.88
CA LYS A 51 7.51 23.85 26.45
C LYS A 51 8.49 22.87 25.82
N TYR A 52 9.77 23.01 26.13
CA TYR A 52 10.81 22.12 25.63
C TYR A 52 10.59 20.67 26.10
N GLU A 53 10.21 20.46 27.36
CA GLU A 53 9.98 19.10 27.87
C GLU A 53 8.77 18.45 27.19
N VAL A 54 7.69 19.20 26.96
CA VAL A 54 6.52 18.72 26.20
C VAL A 54 6.91 18.32 24.78
N GLU A 55 7.61 19.20 24.06
CA GLU A 55 8.03 18.94 22.66
C GLU A 55 9.01 17.76 22.58
N ARG A 56 9.91 17.63 23.57
CA ARG A 56 10.82 16.49 23.69
C ARG A 56 10.06 15.18 23.88
N GLU A 57 9.05 15.17 24.73
CA GLU A 57 8.24 13.98 24.98
C GLU A 57 7.40 13.60 23.74
N GLU A 58 6.79 14.58 23.07
CA GLU A 58 6.09 14.36 21.80
C GLU A 58 7.02 13.81 20.71
N SER A 59 8.21 14.37 20.55
CA SER A 59 9.22 13.88 19.62
C SER A 59 9.65 12.44 19.93
N SER A 60 9.74 12.09 21.22
CA SER A 60 10.01 10.71 21.65
C SER A 60 8.88 9.75 21.24
N ARG A 61 7.62 10.14 21.49
CA ARG A 61 6.43 9.35 21.10
C ARG A 61 6.34 9.17 19.59
N GLN A 62 6.60 10.23 18.82
CA GLN A 62 6.61 10.16 17.35
C GLN A 62 7.70 9.21 16.82
N ARG A 63 8.91 9.25 17.40
CA ARG A 63 9.99 8.32 17.04
C ARG A 63 9.64 6.87 17.33
N ALA A 64 9.00 6.59 18.47
CA ALA A 64 8.53 5.25 18.81
C ALA A 64 7.46 4.75 17.82
N ALA A 65 6.48 5.61 17.49
CA ALA A 65 5.43 5.28 16.53
C ALA A 65 6.00 5.01 15.12
N LEU A 66 6.97 5.81 14.66
CA LEU A 66 7.65 5.60 13.38
C LEU A 66 8.43 4.28 13.35
N ALA A 67 9.11 3.93 14.44
CA ALA A 67 9.83 2.66 14.54
C ALA A 67 8.87 1.46 14.45
N GLU A 68 7.71 1.53 15.10
CA GLU A 68 6.69 0.49 15.01
C GLU A 68 6.08 0.39 13.61
N ALA A 69 5.77 1.54 12.99
CA ALA A 69 5.26 1.58 11.63
C ALA A 69 6.24 0.98 10.62
N ASN A 70 7.53 1.32 10.72
CA ASN A 70 8.57 0.74 9.88
C ASN A 70 8.68 -0.78 10.05
N LYS A 71 8.56 -1.29 11.28
CA LYS A 71 8.55 -2.73 11.52
C LYS A 71 7.36 -3.41 10.81
N LYS A 72 6.16 -2.81 10.88
CA LYS A 72 4.96 -3.32 10.20
C LYS A 72 5.10 -3.28 8.68
N VAL A 73 5.73 -2.25 8.13
CA VAL A 73 6.00 -2.16 6.69
C VAL A 73 6.95 -3.28 6.27
N SER A 74 8.06 -3.47 7.00
CA SER A 74 9.01 -4.55 6.73
C SER A 74 8.37 -5.93 6.71
N THR A 75 7.50 -6.24 7.68
CA THR A 75 6.80 -7.53 7.70
C THR A 75 5.82 -7.69 6.54
N ARG A 76 5.14 -6.61 6.13
CA ARG A 76 4.23 -6.65 4.98
C ARG A 76 5.00 -6.81 3.66
N ASP A 77 6.17 -6.21 3.54
CA ASP A 77 7.02 -6.36 2.37
C ASP A 77 7.51 -7.81 2.23
N GLU A 78 7.88 -8.46 3.34
CA GLU A 78 8.22 -9.90 3.37
C GLU A 78 7.03 -10.77 2.93
N GLU A 79 5.83 -10.53 3.46
CA GLU A 79 4.59 -11.24 3.05
C GLU A 79 4.27 -11.04 1.57
N LEU A 80 4.45 -9.82 1.05
CA LEU A 80 4.22 -9.51 -0.37
C LEU A 80 5.20 -10.26 -1.28
N VAL A 81 6.46 -10.38 -0.87
CA VAL A 81 7.47 -11.16 -1.62
C VAL A 81 7.09 -12.63 -1.67
N GLU A 82 6.66 -13.22 -0.55
CA GLU A 82 6.23 -14.62 -0.49
C GLU A 82 4.99 -14.86 -1.38
N MET A 83 3.97 -14.00 -1.27
CA MET A 83 2.78 -14.10 -2.10
C MET A 83 3.07 -13.93 -3.60
N HIS A 84 4.00 -13.04 -3.95
CA HIS A 84 4.42 -12.87 -5.34
C HIS A 84 5.17 -14.11 -5.87
N ALA A 85 6.02 -14.73 -5.03
CA ALA A 85 6.70 -15.98 -5.40
C ALA A 85 5.70 -17.11 -5.64
N GLU A 86 4.69 -17.22 -4.77
CA GLU A 86 3.62 -18.21 -4.92
C GLU A 86 2.76 -17.97 -6.16
N ASN A 87 2.48 -16.71 -6.50
CA ASN A 87 1.75 -16.36 -7.72
C ASN A 87 2.52 -16.79 -8.97
N ILE A 88 3.84 -16.52 -9.03
CA ILE A 88 4.70 -16.99 -10.14
C ILE A 88 4.66 -18.51 -10.24
N ARG A 89 4.73 -19.22 -9.10
CA ARG A 89 4.67 -20.69 -9.05
C ARG A 89 3.36 -21.21 -9.65
N LEU A 90 2.23 -20.68 -9.19
CA LEU A 90 0.89 -21.06 -9.67
C LEU A 90 0.70 -20.74 -11.16
N GLN A 91 1.20 -19.59 -11.63
CA GLN A 91 1.17 -19.27 -13.06
C GLN A 91 1.97 -20.29 -13.89
N GLY A 92 3.13 -20.72 -13.38
CA GLY A 92 3.93 -21.77 -14.02
C GLY A 92 3.17 -23.11 -14.11
N GLU A 93 2.53 -23.54 -13.03
CA GLU A 93 1.72 -24.77 -13.00
C GLU A 93 0.50 -24.68 -13.92
N GLN A 94 -0.16 -23.53 -13.95
CA GLN A 94 -1.28 -23.27 -14.84
C GLN A 94 -0.85 -23.36 -16.31
N GLN A 95 0.28 -22.75 -16.66
CA GLN A 95 0.81 -22.83 -18.02
C GLN A 95 1.17 -24.27 -18.40
N GLN A 96 1.85 -25.02 -17.52
CA GLN A 96 2.20 -26.42 -17.77
C GLN A 96 0.95 -27.30 -17.95
N THR A 97 -0.09 -27.04 -17.18
CA THR A 97 -1.38 -27.74 -17.30
C THR A 97 -2.05 -27.39 -18.63
N ALA A 98 -2.07 -26.11 -19.02
CA ALA A 98 -2.61 -25.66 -20.29
C ALA A 98 -1.88 -26.30 -21.49
N ASP A 99 -0.55 -26.34 -21.46
CA ASP A 99 0.26 -26.99 -22.50
C ASP A 99 -0.02 -28.49 -22.58
N THR A 100 -0.22 -29.13 -21.43
CA THR A 100 -0.57 -30.56 -21.37
C THR A 100 -1.94 -30.83 -21.97
N ILE A 101 -2.95 -30.01 -21.64
CA ILE A 101 -4.29 -30.11 -22.21
C ILE A 101 -4.25 -29.90 -23.73
N ALA A 102 -3.53 -28.88 -24.20
CA ALA A 102 -3.41 -28.59 -25.63
C ALA A 102 -2.82 -29.78 -26.41
N ARG A 103 -1.75 -30.37 -25.88
CA ARG A 103 -1.15 -31.58 -26.45
C ARG A 103 -2.11 -32.77 -26.44
N LEU A 104 -2.77 -33.04 -25.31
CA LEU A 104 -3.71 -34.16 -25.21
C LEU A 104 -4.89 -34.00 -26.18
N ASN A 105 -5.41 -32.78 -26.35
CA ASN A 105 -6.46 -32.49 -27.31
C ASN A 105 -6.00 -32.78 -28.75
N GLN A 106 -4.76 -32.43 -29.09
CA GLN A 106 -4.19 -32.74 -30.39
C GLN A 106 -4.06 -34.26 -30.59
N ASP A 107 -3.54 -34.98 -29.59
CA ASP A 107 -3.36 -36.44 -29.66
C ASP A 107 -4.73 -37.14 -29.82
N ILE A 108 -5.73 -36.74 -29.04
CA ILE A 108 -7.10 -37.26 -29.13
C ILE A 108 -7.68 -37.01 -30.52
N GLN A 109 -7.50 -35.81 -31.07
CA GLN A 109 -8.01 -35.50 -32.41
C GLN A 109 -7.37 -36.40 -33.48
N LEU A 110 -6.05 -36.61 -33.42
CA LEU A 110 -5.35 -37.50 -34.35
C LEU A 110 -5.85 -38.95 -34.23
N GLU A 111 -5.99 -39.46 -33.01
CA GLU A 111 -6.52 -40.82 -32.78
C GLU A 111 -7.96 -40.96 -33.29
N HIS A 112 -8.81 -39.94 -33.09
CA HIS A 112 -10.17 -39.92 -33.62
C HIS A 112 -10.21 -39.92 -35.15
N GLU A 113 -9.39 -39.09 -35.81
CA GLU A 113 -9.28 -39.05 -37.26
C GLU A 113 -8.78 -40.40 -37.81
N GLU A 114 -7.73 -40.97 -37.24
CA GLU A 114 -7.21 -42.28 -37.63
C GLU A 114 -8.22 -43.42 -37.43
N GLY A 115 -8.94 -43.40 -36.29
CA GLY A 115 -10.00 -44.34 -35.96
C GLY A 115 -11.16 -44.25 -36.96
N PHE A 116 -11.59 -43.04 -37.29
CA PHE A 116 -12.62 -42.78 -38.29
C PHE A 116 -12.22 -43.32 -39.67
N PHE A 117 -11.01 -42.99 -40.15
CA PHE A 117 -10.52 -43.50 -41.43
C PHE A 117 -10.37 -45.02 -41.43
N LYS A 118 -10.00 -45.62 -40.30
CA LYS A 118 -9.94 -47.09 -40.18
C LYS A 118 -11.32 -47.72 -40.35
N VAL A 119 -12.35 -47.16 -39.74
CA VAL A 119 -13.74 -47.63 -39.90
C VAL A 119 -14.20 -47.48 -41.34
N ILE A 120 -13.91 -46.34 -42.00
CA ILE A 120 -14.23 -46.15 -43.42
C ILE A 120 -13.56 -47.21 -44.30
N ARG A 121 -12.26 -47.48 -44.10
CA ARG A 121 -11.55 -48.54 -44.84
C ARG A 121 -12.16 -49.91 -44.61
N GLN A 122 -12.57 -50.23 -43.37
CA GLN A 122 -13.25 -51.48 -43.06
C GLN A 122 -14.61 -51.58 -43.74
N ALA A 123 -15.41 -50.51 -43.72
CA ALA A 123 -16.70 -50.46 -44.39
C ALA A 123 -16.56 -50.65 -45.90
N ALA A 124 -15.60 -49.96 -46.54
CA ALA A 124 -15.32 -50.12 -47.97
C ALA A 124 -14.97 -51.55 -48.33
N TYR A 125 -14.15 -52.22 -47.51
CA TYR A 125 -13.82 -53.63 -47.68
C TYR A 125 -15.05 -54.55 -47.57
N PHE A 126 -15.89 -54.38 -46.54
CA PHE A 126 -17.06 -55.24 -46.33
C PHE A 126 -18.19 -55.03 -47.34
N PHE A 127 -18.41 -53.79 -47.78
CA PHE A 127 -19.52 -53.43 -48.65
C PHE A 127 -19.10 -53.21 -50.12
N ASN A 128 -17.82 -53.37 -50.45
CA ASN A 128 -17.26 -53.28 -51.79
C ASN A 128 -17.59 -51.96 -52.52
N PHE A 129 -17.48 -50.83 -51.80
CA PHE A 129 -17.61 -49.49 -52.40
C PHE A 129 -16.24 -48.82 -52.59
N ASP A 130 -16.12 -47.98 -53.61
CA ASP A 130 -14.90 -47.25 -53.96
C ASP A 130 -14.71 -46.02 -53.06
N LEU A 131 -13.56 -45.93 -52.39
CA LEU A 131 -13.19 -44.82 -51.52
C LEU A 131 -12.86 -43.53 -52.30
N THR A 132 -12.58 -43.61 -53.59
CA THR A 132 -12.25 -42.44 -54.43
C THR A 132 -13.48 -41.64 -54.86
N PHE A 133 -14.69 -42.17 -54.66
CA PHE A 133 -15.96 -41.57 -55.09
C PHE A 133 -16.72 -40.86 -53.94
N VAL A 134 -16.22 -40.91 -52.71
CA VAL A 134 -16.98 -40.42 -51.55
C VAL A 134 -16.71 -38.93 -51.33
N ASP A 135 -17.49 -38.08 -51.99
CA ASP A 135 -17.65 -36.67 -51.60
C ASP A 135 -18.46 -36.62 -50.28
N PHE A 136 -17.74 -36.74 -49.16
CA PHE A 136 -18.33 -36.62 -47.82
C PHE A 136 -18.69 -35.15 -47.57
N ASP A 137 -19.96 -34.80 -47.73
CA ASP A 137 -20.48 -33.49 -47.36
C ASP A 137 -20.79 -33.46 -45.85
N LEU A 138 -19.96 -32.76 -45.06
CA LEU A 138 -20.16 -32.58 -43.61
C LEU A 138 -21.44 -31.82 -43.27
N GLY A 139 -22.09 -31.17 -44.24
CA GLY A 139 -23.38 -30.53 -44.07
C GLY A 139 -24.58 -31.49 -44.13
N MET A 140 -24.36 -32.77 -44.42
CA MET A 140 -25.40 -33.78 -44.66
C MET A 140 -25.25 -34.97 -43.70
N ASP A 141 -26.36 -35.51 -43.20
CA ASP A 141 -26.38 -36.68 -42.32
C ASP A 141 -27.51 -37.66 -42.67
N ALA A 142 -27.35 -38.92 -42.27
CA ALA A 142 -28.26 -40.01 -42.61
C ALA A 142 -29.43 -40.10 -41.60
N HIS A 143 -30.54 -39.41 -41.89
CA HIS A 143 -31.75 -39.47 -41.08
C HIS A 143 -32.80 -40.41 -41.69
N LYS A 144 -33.26 -41.42 -40.93
CA LYS A 144 -34.28 -42.41 -41.36
C LYS A 144 -33.94 -43.08 -42.71
N GLY A 145 -32.65 -43.34 -42.95
CA GLY A 145 -32.17 -44.00 -44.15
C GLY A 145 -32.08 -43.10 -45.40
N LYS A 146 -32.15 -41.77 -45.25
CA LYS A 146 -31.92 -40.81 -46.33
C LYS A 146 -30.87 -39.77 -45.91
N MET A 147 -30.03 -39.35 -46.85
CA MET A 147 -29.10 -38.22 -46.64
C MET A 147 -29.91 -36.91 -46.70
N VAL A 148 -29.86 -36.13 -45.62
CA VAL A 148 -30.54 -34.83 -45.51
C VAL A 148 -29.58 -33.80 -44.91
N PRO A 149 -29.77 -32.50 -45.19
CA PRO A 149 -28.96 -31.45 -44.56
C PRO A 149 -29.11 -31.48 -43.04
N LEU A 150 -28.02 -31.25 -42.31
CA LEU A 150 -28.02 -31.19 -40.84
C LEU A 150 -29.02 -30.15 -40.31
N SER A 151 -29.22 -29.04 -41.03
CA SER A 151 -30.21 -28.01 -40.68
C SER A 151 -31.66 -28.49 -40.69
N GLU A 152 -31.95 -29.60 -41.39
CA GLU A 152 -33.29 -30.18 -41.51
C GLU A 152 -33.53 -31.31 -40.51
N ILE A 153 -32.49 -31.77 -39.81
CA ILE A 153 -32.61 -32.75 -38.73
C ILE A 153 -33.02 -32.01 -37.46
N PRO A 154 -34.15 -32.35 -36.83
CA PRO A 154 -34.54 -31.73 -35.57
C PRO A 154 -33.43 -32.00 -34.53
N GLY A 155 -32.83 -30.94 -33.99
CA GLY A 155 -31.79 -31.09 -32.96
C GLY A 155 -32.33 -31.84 -31.76
N GLU A 156 -31.66 -32.91 -31.35
CA GLU A 156 -31.71 -33.32 -29.95
C GLU A 156 -31.00 -32.20 -29.18
N GLU A 157 -31.71 -31.54 -28.27
CA GLU A 157 -31.15 -30.51 -27.40
C GLU A 157 -29.82 -31.00 -26.82
N ASP A 158 -28.76 -30.30 -27.19
CA ASP A 158 -27.44 -30.39 -26.59
C ASP A 158 -27.60 -30.28 -25.07
N GLY A 159 -27.00 -31.23 -24.35
CA GLY A 159 -27.31 -31.51 -22.95
C GLY A 159 -27.34 -30.26 -22.06
N ALA A 160 -28.54 -29.86 -21.62
CA ALA A 160 -28.66 -28.94 -20.50
C ALA A 160 -28.15 -29.65 -19.24
N PRO A 161 -27.13 -29.13 -18.54
CA PRO A 161 -26.74 -29.68 -17.25
C PRO A 161 -27.94 -29.57 -16.29
N PRO A 162 -28.16 -30.56 -15.40
CA PRO A 162 -29.20 -30.46 -14.40
C PRO A 162 -28.97 -29.20 -13.56
N ALA A 163 -30.00 -28.36 -13.46
CA ALA A 163 -29.99 -27.21 -12.58
C ALA A 163 -29.78 -27.69 -11.14
N ASP A 164 -28.65 -27.31 -10.55
CA ASP A 164 -28.33 -27.60 -9.16
C ASP A 164 -29.41 -27.06 -8.22
N GLY A 165 -29.74 -27.90 -7.23
CA GLY A 165 -30.77 -27.67 -6.23
C GLY A 165 -30.48 -26.51 -5.30
N SER A 166 -31.58 -25.86 -4.91
CA SER A 166 -31.69 -24.91 -3.79
C SER A 166 -31.37 -25.55 -2.44
#